data_AF-A0A915BLX4-F1
#
_entry.id   AF-A0A915BLX4-F1
#
_cell.length_a   1.000
_cell.length_b   1.000
_cell.length_c   1.000
_cell.angle_alpha   90.00
_cell.angle_beta   90.00
_cell.angle_gamma   90.00
#
_symmetry.space_group_name_H-M   'P 1'
#
loop_
_entity.id
_entity.type
_entity.pdbx_description
1 polymer ?
#
loop_
_entity_poly.entity_id
_entity_poly.type
_entity_poly.pdbx_seq_one_letter_code
_entity_poly.pdbx_strand_id
1 'polypeptide(L)'
;IAVLARIRILTLQCSKICMLELRSSASSRFLTAEERMMLLPGCSRRALMPSCSHLISASPLSTSSVWGMGRRPAKPGKPPILPPAKKVLYNVVHVPWMKAEDVKELLWRRHVYNNALISLRNVFKQELELKKAAGLGVAALKRQEEEELDQLITENERRNQEAARLRKEREETEVKAAKEEIIKEIEEELVKREQNVQKRTAEVLDMVERSKNFVTAENLDEKLKEALENPVVYDYAIDLQGHKIYSPKPNKYLEGTPTRQRGRQFDVTFGIQKKEPRGQLA
;
A
#
# COMPACT_ATOMS: atom_id res chain seq x y z
N ILE A 1 22.04 1.23 65.46
CA ILE A 1 21.58 2.25 64.46
C ILE A 1 22.11 1.93 63.05
N ALA A 2 23.40 1.66 62.85
CA ALA A 2 23.97 1.34 61.54
C ALA A 2 23.44 0.05 60.85
N VAL A 3 23.09 -0.99 61.61
CA VAL A 3 22.55 -2.25 61.06
C VAL A 3 21.11 -2.08 60.54
N LEU A 4 20.28 -1.30 61.25
CA LEU A 4 18.92 -1.00 60.82
C LEU A 4 18.87 -0.09 59.57
N ALA A 5 19.88 0.76 59.38
CA ALA A 5 20.02 1.57 58.16
C ALA A 5 20.33 0.72 56.93
N ARG A 6 21.18 -0.33 57.06
CA ARG A 6 21.50 -1.25 55.96
C ARG A 6 20.33 -2.13 55.53
N ILE A 7 19.49 -2.56 56.48
CA ILE A 7 18.29 -3.34 56.18
C ILE A 7 17.26 -2.49 55.43
N ARG A 8 17.08 -1.22 55.82
CA ARG A 8 16.17 -0.29 55.11
C ARG A 8 16.59 0.00 53.66
N ILE A 9 17.90 0.11 53.40
CA ILE A 9 18.42 0.38 52.05
C ILE A 9 18.19 -0.84 51.12
N LEU A 10 18.36 -2.07 51.63
CA LEU A 10 18.09 -3.30 50.86
C LEU A 10 16.60 -3.49 50.56
N THR A 11 15.70 -3.14 51.48
CA THR A 11 14.24 -3.20 51.24
C THR A 11 13.75 -2.17 50.22
N LEU A 12 14.43 -1.03 50.09
CA LEU A 12 14.09 0.01 49.11
C LEU A 12 14.63 -0.29 47.70
N GLN A 13 15.72 -1.07 47.57
CA GLN A 13 16.17 -1.54 46.26
C GLN A 13 15.34 -2.71 45.71
N CYS A 14 14.87 -3.63 46.56
CA CYS A 14 14.00 -4.73 46.13
C CYS A 14 12.62 -4.27 45.61
N SER A 15 12.06 -3.20 46.18
CA SER A 15 10.76 -2.66 45.73
C SER A 15 10.83 -1.90 44.40
N LYS A 16 11.99 -1.32 44.05
CA LYS A 16 12.20 -0.65 42.75
C LYS A 16 12.39 -1.63 41.59
N ILE A 17 13.00 -2.79 41.83
CA ILE A 17 13.19 -3.82 40.80
C ILE A 17 11.87 -4.53 40.49
N CYS A 18 11.04 -4.79 41.50
CA CYS A 18 9.75 -5.48 41.32
C CYS A 18 8.69 -4.64 40.57
N MET A 19 8.80 -3.30 40.57
CA MET A 19 7.88 -2.40 39.84
C MET A 19 8.22 -2.22 38.35
N LEU A 20 9.44 -2.60 37.91
CA LEU A 20 9.86 -2.47 36.51
C LEU A 20 9.56 -3.71 35.67
N GLU A 21 9.39 -4.88 36.29
CA GLU A 21 9.05 -6.14 35.60
C GLU A 21 7.54 -6.35 35.38
N LEU A 22 6.69 -5.53 36.03
CA LEU A 22 5.22 -5.58 35.89
C LEU A 22 4.65 -4.64 34.80
N ARG A 23 5.50 -3.97 34.02
CA ARG A 23 5.08 -3.03 32.95
C ARG A 23 5.30 -3.51 31.51
N SER A 24 5.75 -4.75 31.29
CA SER A 24 6.01 -5.28 29.93
C SER A 24 5.05 -6.38 29.46
N SER A 25 4.15 -6.88 30.31
CA SER A 25 3.24 -8.00 29.97
C SER A 25 1.74 -7.63 29.97
N ALA A 26 1.40 -6.42 29.54
CA ALA A 26 0.00 -6.02 29.35
C ALA A 26 -0.18 -5.22 28.05
N SER A 27 -0.28 -5.92 26.91
CA SER A 27 -1.05 -5.40 25.78
C SER A 27 -1.42 -6.51 24.79
N SER A 28 -2.74 -6.75 24.68
CA SER A 28 -3.45 -7.29 23.52
C SER A 28 -3.36 -8.83 23.33
N ARG A 29 -4.44 -9.62 23.15
CA ARG A 29 -5.83 -9.35 22.75
C ARG A 29 -6.74 -10.44 23.32
N PHE A 30 -7.79 -10.03 24.01
CA PHE A 30 -9.08 -10.73 24.03
C PHE A 30 -9.76 -10.46 22.69
N LEU A 31 -10.15 -11.49 21.94
CA LEU A 31 -11.37 -11.47 21.13
C LEU A 31 -11.91 -12.89 21.06
N THR A 32 -13.13 -13.01 21.57
CA THR A 32 -14.05 -14.15 21.53
C THR A 32 -14.45 -14.47 20.09
N ALA A 33 -14.54 -15.76 19.76
CA ALA A 33 -15.16 -16.25 18.53
C ALA A 33 -15.98 -17.51 18.83
N GLU A 34 -17.11 -17.31 19.52
CA GLU A 34 -18.32 -18.09 19.23
C GLU A 34 -19.09 -17.35 18.13
N GLU A 35 -19.86 -18.11 17.34
CA GLU A 35 -20.66 -17.71 16.18
C GLU A 35 -19.95 -17.55 14.81
N ARG A 36 -19.81 -18.69 14.11
CA ARG A 36 -20.46 -18.86 12.78
C ARG A 36 -20.33 -20.30 12.29
N MET A 37 -21.34 -21.09 12.65
CA MET A 37 -21.71 -22.29 11.90
C MET A 37 -22.60 -21.89 10.71
N MET A 38 -22.49 -22.69 9.64
CA MET A 38 -23.32 -22.75 8.44
C MET A 38 -23.08 -21.69 7.36
N LEU A 39 -22.48 -22.14 6.24
CA LEU A 39 -23.18 -22.43 4.98
C LEU A 39 -22.18 -23.07 3.98
N LEU A 40 -22.56 -24.22 3.41
CA LEU A 40 -21.92 -24.95 2.28
C LEU A 40 -22.11 -24.17 0.95
N PRO A 41 -21.60 -24.57 -0.26
CA PRO A 41 -20.99 -25.85 -0.67
C PRO A 41 -19.77 -25.78 -1.65
N GLY A 42 -19.13 -26.94 -1.81
CA GLY A 42 -18.62 -27.51 -3.08
C GLY A 42 -17.76 -26.69 -4.05
N CYS A 43 -16.48 -27.06 -4.22
CA CYS A 43 -15.86 -27.09 -5.55
C CYS A 43 -14.62 -27.98 -5.60
N SER A 44 -14.42 -28.58 -6.77
CA SER A 44 -13.54 -29.70 -7.12
C SER A 44 -12.05 -29.47 -6.92
N ARG A 45 -11.35 -30.49 -6.38
CA ARG A 45 -9.89 -30.65 -6.48
C ARG A 45 -9.47 -30.80 -7.94
N ARG A 46 -8.82 -29.79 -8.52
CA ARG A 46 -7.83 -29.97 -9.59
C ARG A 46 -6.45 -29.79 -8.98
N ALA A 47 -5.67 -30.87 -8.96
CA ALA A 47 -4.26 -30.83 -8.70
C ALA A 47 -3.55 -30.31 -9.96
N LEU A 48 -2.92 -29.14 -9.87
CA LEU A 48 -1.88 -28.72 -10.80
C LEU A 48 -0.56 -28.75 -10.02
N MET A 49 0.32 -29.66 -10.42
CA MET A 49 1.73 -29.66 -10.03
C MET A 49 2.45 -28.60 -10.87
N PRO A 50 3.31 -27.74 -10.30
CA PRO A 50 4.33 -27.05 -11.05
C PRO A 50 5.65 -27.84 -10.98
N SER A 51 6.11 -28.29 -12.14
CA SER A 51 7.49 -28.73 -12.36
C SER A 51 8.44 -27.54 -12.24
N CYS A 52 9.25 -27.51 -11.18
CA CYS A 52 10.38 -26.59 -11.05
C CYS A 52 11.68 -27.32 -11.41
N SER A 53 12.15 -27.11 -12.63
CA SER A 53 13.47 -27.46 -13.12
C SER A 53 14.40 -26.25 -12.98
N HIS A 54 15.12 -26.10 -11.87
CA HIS A 54 16.18 -25.08 -11.72
C HIS A 54 17.48 -25.72 -11.22
N LEU A 55 18.44 -25.75 -12.15
CA LEU A 55 19.88 -25.46 -12.02
C LEU A 55 20.54 -25.77 -10.67
N ILE A 56 21.30 -26.86 -10.66
CA ILE A 56 22.24 -27.24 -9.60
C ILE A 56 23.51 -26.39 -9.75
N SER A 57 23.59 -25.28 -9.01
CA SER A 57 24.89 -24.69 -8.67
C SER A 57 25.40 -25.40 -7.41
N ALA A 58 26.46 -26.19 -7.56
CA ALA A 58 27.10 -26.90 -6.47
C ALA A 58 27.75 -25.90 -5.48
N SER A 59 27.18 -25.78 -4.29
CA SER A 59 27.87 -25.26 -3.11
C SER A 59 28.13 -26.42 -2.17
N PRO A 60 29.33 -26.54 -1.58
CA PRO A 60 29.65 -27.67 -0.72
C PRO A 60 28.77 -27.58 0.54
N LEU A 61 27.89 -28.56 0.72
CA LEU A 61 27.24 -28.77 2.00
C LEU A 61 28.35 -28.99 3.04
N SER A 62 28.54 -28.01 3.91
CA SER A 62 29.08 -28.26 5.25
C SER A 62 28.08 -29.17 5.95
N THR A 63 28.26 -30.47 5.77
CA THR A 63 27.53 -31.51 6.49
C THR A 63 28.05 -31.58 7.92
N SER A 64 27.88 -30.51 8.71
CA SER A 64 27.82 -30.65 10.16
C SER A 64 26.38 -31.02 10.52
N SER A 65 26.00 -32.25 10.19
CA SER A 65 24.84 -32.86 10.84
C SER A 65 25.22 -33.14 12.29
N VAL A 66 25.22 -32.08 13.10
CA VAL A 66 25.27 -32.20 14.55
C VAL A 66 23.92 -32.77 14.95
N TRP A 67 23.82 -34.10 14.92
CA TRP A 67 22.75 -34.80 15.60
C TRP A 67 22.85 -34.40 17.06
N GLY A 68 22.06 -33.40 17.45
CA GLY A 68 21.90 -33.03 18.83
C GLY A 68 21.40 -34.25 19.58
N MET A 69 22.30 -34.98 20.24
CA MET A 69 21.98 -36.03 21.20
C MET A 69 21.38 -35.40 22.47
N GLY A 70 20.42 -34.49 22.31
CA GLY A 70 19.61 -33.95 23.39
C GLY A 70 18.80 -35.11 23.95
N ARG A 71 19.04 -35.46 25.22
CA ARG A 71 18.16 -36.40 25.91
C ARG A 71 16.78 -35.76 25.95
N ARG A 72 15.80 -36.35 25.27
CA ARG A 72 14.40 -35.92 25.39
C ARG A 72 14.04 -35.97 26.89
N PRO A 73 13.39 -34.92 27.43
CA PRO A 73 12.95 -34.96 28.82
C PRO A 73 12.06 -36.20 29.00
N ALA A 74 12.27 -36.94 30.10
CA ALA A 74 11.42 -38.07 30.41
C ALA A 74 9.96 -37.60 30.47
N LYS A 75 9.03 -38.39 29.93
CA LYS A 75 7.61 -38.05 29.99
C LYS A 75 7.22 -37.88 31.47
N PRO A 76 6.59 -36.77 31.87
CA PRO A 76 6.25 -36.54 33.26
C PRO A 76 5.30 -37.65 33.74
N GLY A 77 5.58 -38.21 34.91
CA GLY A 77 4.72 -39.19 35.56
C GLY A 77 3.41 -38.56 36.04
N LYS A 78 2.52 -39.38 36.63
CA LYS A 78 1.30 -38.87 37.26
C LYS A 78 1.65 -37.93 38.42
N PRO A 79 1.10 -36.71 38.49
CA PRO A 79 1.36 -35.81 39.61
C PRO A 79 0.80 -36.39 40.92
N PRO A 80 1.40 -36.09 42.09
CA PRO A 80 0.97 -36.62 43.40
C PRO A 80 -0.48 -36.34 43.79
N ILE A 81 -1.10 -35.34 43.15
CA ILE A 81 -2.50 -34.90 43.38
C ILE A 81 -3.50 -35.96 42.90
N LEU A 82 -3.12 -36.80 41.94
CA LEU A 82 -4.03 -37.81 41.39
C LEU A 82 -4.01 -39.08 42.24
N PRO A 83 -5.17 -39.60 42.66
CA PRO A 83 -5.21 -40.88 43.36
C PRO A 83 -4.70 -42.00 42.43
N PRO A 84 -4.06 -43.04 43.00
CA PRO A 84 -3.65 -44.21 42.23
C PRO A 84 -4.88 -44.90 41.62
N ALA A 85 -4.67 -45.60 40.50
CA ALA A 85 -5.76 -46.32 39.83
C ALA A 85 -6.28 -47.46 40.72
N LYS A 86 -7.59 -47.77 40.62
CA LYS A 86 -8.25 -48.84 41.40
C LYS A 86 -7.54 -50.20 41.28
N LYS A 87 -7.00 -50.52 40.10
CA LYS A 87 -6.21 -51.73 39.85
C LYS A 87 -4.88 -51.76 40.62
N VAL A 88 -4.25 -50.60 40.83
CA VAL A 88 -2.94 -50.48 41.52
C VAL A 88 -3.10 -50.43 43.04
N LEU A 89 -4.21 -49.87 43.56
CA LEU A 89 -4.48 -49.72 45.00
C LEU A 89 -4.28 -51.00 45.81
N TYR A 90 -4.68 -52.15 45.26
CA TYR A 90 -4.63 -53.44 45.96
C TYR A 90 -3.58 -54.40 45.37
N ASN A 91 -2.80 -53.96 44.39
CA ASN A 91 -1.81 -54.82 43.73
C ASN A 91 -0.48 -54.80 44.50
N VAL A 92 -0.20 -55.88 45.23
CA VAL A 92 1.09 -56.08 45.88
C VAL A 92 2.08 -56.67 44.87
N VAL A 93 3.21 -55.98 44.65
CA VAL A 93 4.27 -56.48 43.78
C VAL A 93 5.02 -57.59 44.51
N HIS A 94 4.77 -58.83 44.10
CA HIS A 94 5.52 -59.98 44.59
C HIS A 94 6.82 -60.13 43.79
N VAL A 95 7.94 -59.80 44.42
CA VAL A 95 9.26 -60.04 43.84
C VAL A 95 9.65 -61.50 44.09
N PRO A 96 10.09 -62.25 43.07
CA PRO A 96 10.52 -63.63 43.25
C PRO A 96 11.74 -63.69 44.19
N TRP A 97 11.76 -64.67 45.08
CA TRP A 97 12.88 -64.91 45.97
C TRP A 97 14.09 -65.43 45.17
N MET A 98 15.24 -64.78 45.33
CA MET A 98 16.51 -65.20 44.75
C MET A 98 17.31 -66.04 45.74
N LYS A 99 18.19 -66.90 45.25
CA LYS A 99 19.14 -67.63 46.10
C LYS A 99 20.11 -66.65 46.76
N ALA A 100 20.52 -66.95 47.99
CA ALA A 100 21.40 -66.06 48.75
C ALA A 100 22.80 -65.88 48.09
N GLU A 101 23.29 -66.89 47.39
CA GLU A 101 24.57 -66.86 46.67
C GLU A 101 24.53 -65.86 45.51
N ASP A 102 23.51 -65.94 44.65
CA ASP A 102 23.31 -65.05 43.52
C ASP A 102 23.21 -63.58 43.96
N VAL A 103 22.51 -63.32 45.07
CA VAL A 103 22.38 -61.95 45.62
C VAL A 103 23.73 -61.40 46.07
N LYS A 104 24.55 -62.22 46.75
CA LYS A 104 25.89 -61.80 47.19
C LYS A 104 26.77 -61.45 45.99
N GLU A 105 26.75 -62.29 44.95
CA GLU A 105 27.52 -62.04 43.74
C GLU A 105 27.03 -60.78 43.00
N LEU A 106 25.73 -60.59 42.85
CA LEU A 106 25.16 -59.41 42.19
C LEU A 106 25.52 -58.12 42.93
N LEU A 107 25.45 -58.13 44.26
CA LEU A 107 25.84 -56.98 45.08
C LEU A 107 27.34 -56.67 44.92
N TRP A 108 28.19 -57.69 44.94
CA TRP A 108 29.63 -57.54 44.71
C TRP A 108 29.93 -56.97 43.32
N ARG A 109 29.38 -57.57 42.26
CA ARG A 109 29.56 -57.10 40.88
C ARG A 109 29.08 -55.67 40.69
N ARG A 110 27.92 -55.31 41.26
CA ARG A 110 27.39 -53.95 41.25
C ARG A 110 28.35 -52.98 41.94
N HIS A 111 28.89 -53.36 43.08
CA HIS A 111 29.84 -52.53 43.83
C HIS A 111 31.13 -52.30 43.04
N VAL A 112 31.75 -53.37 42.52
CA VAL A 112 32.97 -53.29 41.71
C VAL A 112 32.77 -52.43 40.46
N TYR A 113 31.68 -52.66 39.72
CA TYR A 113 31.35 -51.89 38.52
C TYR A 113 31.11 -50.41 38.82
N ASN A 114 30.32 -50.11 39.86
CA ASN A 114 30.05 -48.73 40.25
C ASN A 114 31.33 -48.00 40.68
N ASN A 115 32.22 -48.68 41.40
CA ASN A 115 33.50 -48.11 41.79
C ASN A 115 34.37 -47.76 40.57
N ALA A 116 34.43 -48.65 39.57
CA ALA A 116 35.13 -48.38 38.31
C ALA A 116 34.49 -47.23 37.51
N LEU A 117 33.16 -47.13 37.46
CA LEU A 117 32.51 -46.00 36.80
C LEU A 117 32.73 -44.67 37.55
N ILE A 118 32.72 -44.70 38.88
CA ILE A 118 32.96 -43.52 39.70
C ILE A 118 34.40 -43.04 39.49
N SER A 119 35.39 -43.95 39.45
CA SER A 119 36.78 -43.58 39.17
C SER A 119 36.93 -42.95 37.78
N LEU A 120 36.38 -43.57 36.74
CA LEU A 120 36.39 -43.01 35.37
C LEU A 120 35.72 -41.62 35.32
N ARG A 121 34.57 -41.46 35.98
CA ARG A 121 33.88 -40.17 36.06
C ARG A 121 34.76 -39.10 36.74
N ASN A 122 35.50 -39.47 37.78
CA ASN A 122 36.38 -38.56 38.48
C ASN A 122 37.56 -38.13 37.59
N VAL A 123 38.15 -39.06 36.82
CA VAL A 123 39.19 -38.73 35.84
C VAL A 123 38.68 -37.71 34.81
N PHE A 124 37.51 -37.96 34.20
CA PHE A 124 36.94 -37.00 33.24
C PHE A 124 36.58 -35.64 33.86
N LYS A 125 36.13 -35.62 35.12
CA LYS A 125 35.91 -34.35 35.83
C LYS A 125 37.20 -33.56 35.99
N GLN A 126 38.29 -34.22 36.41
CA GLN A 126 39.60 -33.59 36.55
C GLN A 126 40.10 -33.06 35.21
N GLU A 127 39.99 -33.83 34.13
CA GLU A 127 40.36 -33.35 32.79
C GLU A 127 39.56 -32.12 32.35
N LEU A 128 38.26 -32.09 32.64
CA LEU A 128 37.42 -30.93 32.33
C LEU A 128 37.80 -29.72 33.19
N GLU A 129 38.14 -29.91 34.46
CA GLU A 129 38.62 -28.85 35.34
C GLU A 129 39.98 -28.30 34.86
N LEU A 130 40.91 -29.16 34.46
CA LEU A 130 42.18 -28.75 33.87
C LEU A 130 41.98 -27.97 32.57
N LYS A 131 41.11 -28.43 31.66
CA LYS A 131 40.76 -27.71 30.42
C LYS A 131 40.14 -26.35 30.69
N LYS A 132 39.28 -26.24 31.71
CA LYS A 132 38.71 -24.96 32.16
C LYS A 132 39.78 -24.03 32.72
N ALA A 133 40.67 -24.54 33.57
CA ALA A 133 41.77 -23.77 34.14
C ALA A 133 42.75 -23.29 33.07
N ALA A 134 43.01 -24.10 32.05
CA ALA A 134 43.81 -23.76 30.87
C ALA A 134 43.12 -22.77 29.92
N GLY A 135 41.90 -22.30 30.22
CA GLY A 135 41.19 -21.34 29.37
C GLY A 135 40.66 -21.94 28.06
N LEU A 136 40.64 -23.26 27.92
CA LEU A 136 40.03 -23.98 26.78
C LEU A 136 38.61 -24.48 27.12
N GLY A 137 38.05 -23.99 28.22
CA GLY A 137 36.70 -24.31 28.65
C GLY A 137 35.65 -23.61 27.79
N VAL A 138 34.42 -24.12 27.85
CA VAL A 138 33.24 -23.55 27.17
C VAL A 138 33.07 -22.05 27.45
N ALA A 139 33.44 -21.57 28.64
CA ALA A 139 33.33 -20.16 29.00
C ALA A 139 34.30 -19.24 28.25
N ALA A 140 35.49 -19.73 27.90
CA ALA A 140 36.47 -18.94 27.15
C ALA A 140 36.09 -18.84 25.67
N LEU A 141 35.61 -19.95 25.09
CA LEU A 141 35.06 -19.96 23.73
C LEU A 141 33.88 -18.98 23.62
N LYS A 142 32.96 -18.99 24.60
CA LYS A 142 31.84 -18.04 24.63
C LYS A 142 32.28 -16.58 24.65
N ARG A 143 33.35 -16.25 25.39
CA ARG A 143 33.88 -14.88 25.41
C ARG A 143 34.44 -14.48 24.05
N GLN A 144 35.17 -15.39 23.39
CA GLN A 144 35.67 -15.16 22.04
C GLN A 144 34.52 -14.96 21.05
N GLU A 145 33.47 -15.77 21.13
CA GLU A 145 32.25 -15.63 20.33
C GLU A 145 31.54 -14.28 20.58
N GLU A 146 31.47 -13.83 21.84
CA GLU A 146 30.91 -12.52 22.21
C GLU A 146 31.75 -11.35 21.64
N GLU A 147 33.08 -11.43 21.76
CA GLU A 147 34.01 -10.42 21.21
C GLU A 147 33.94 -10.35 19.67
N GLU A 148 33.86 -11.50 19.00
CA GLU A 148 33.67 -11.57 17.55
C GLU A 148 32.31 -10.97 17.14
N LEU A 149 31.26 -11.27 17.89
CA LEU A 149 29.93 -10.71 17.65
C LEU A 149 29.92 -9.20 17.76
N ASP A 150 30.55 -8.64 18.80
CA ASP A 150 30.67 -7.19 19.00
C ASP A 150 31.42 -6.52 17.83
N GLN A 151 32.50 -7.13 17.35
CA GLN A 151 33.22 -6.66 16.15
C GLN A 151 32.33 -6.66 14.91
N LEU A 152 31.54 -7.70 14.70
CA LEU A 152 30.62 -7.78 13.56
C LEU A 152 29.49 -6.75 13.64
N ILE A 153 28.98 -6.49 14.85
CA ILE A 153 27.94 -5.47 15.09
C ILE A 153 28.51 -4.09 14.77
N THR A 154 29.69 -3.74 15.28
CA THR A 154 30.31 -2.42 15.02
C THR A 154 30.59 -2.20 13.53
N GLU A 155 31.06 -3.21 12.81
CA GLU A 155 31.28 -3.13 11.36
C GLU A 155 29.94 -3.01 10.59
N ASN A 156 28.89 -3.66 11.06
CA ASN A 156 27.54 -3.51 10.49
C ASN A 156 26.99 -2.09 10.70
N GLU A 157 27.15 -1.55 11.90
CA GLU A 157 26.77 -0.17 12.22
C GLU A 157 27.51 0.83 11.32
N ARG A 158 28.82 0.66 11.11
CA ARG A 158 29.63 1.49 10.21
C ARG A 158 29.06 1.48 8.78
N ARG A 159 28.81 0.29 8.23
CA ARG A 159 28.20 0.14 6.89
C ARG A 159 26.81 0.75 6.80
N ASN A 160 26.00 0.60 7.83
CA ASN A 160 24.66 1.20 7.89
C ASN A 160 24.71 2.73 7.94
N GLN A 161 25.69 3.29 8.65
CA GLN A 161 25.90 4.74 8.70
C GLN A 161 26.32 5.29 7.33
N GLU A 162 27.23 4.62 6.63
CA GLU A 162 27.63 4.99 5.26
C GLU A 162 26.44 4.92 4.28
N ALA A 163 25.67 3.82 4.32
CA ALA A 163 24.47 3.68 3.52
C ALA A 163 23.38 4.71 3.86
N ALA A 164 23.28 5.12 5.12
CA ALA A 164 22.37 6.18 5.55
C ALA A 164 22.79 7.56 5.00
N ARG A 165 24.10 7.86 4.96
CA ARG A 165 24.62 9.10 4.36
C ARG A 165 24.32 9.16 2.86
N LEU A 166 24.63 8.09 2.12
CA LEU A 166 24.33 8.00 0.69
C LEU A 166 22.83 8.10 0.38
N ARG A 167 21.96 7.56 1.26
CA ARG A 167 20.51 7.73 1.13
C ARG A 167 20.09 9.18 1.29
N LYS A 168 20.61 9.89 2.30
CA LYS A 168 20.30 11.30 2.51
C LYS A 168 20.74 12.17 1.34
N GLU A 169 21.94 11.93 0.81
CA GLU A 169 22.42 12.67 -0.38
C GLU A 169 21.50 12.47 -1.58
N ARG A 170 21.05 11.23 -1.84
CA ARG A 170 20.09 10.95 -2.91
C ARG A 170 18.73 11.62 -2.66
N GLU A 171 18.20 11.50 -1.45
CA GLU A 171 16.93 12.12 -1.07
C GLU A 171 16.99 13.64 -1.20
N GLU A 172 18.10 14.27 -0.82
CA GLU A 172 18.30 15.71 -1.02
C GLU A 172 18.32 16.10 -2.51
N THR A 173 18.91 15.28 -3.38
CA THR A 173 18.88 15.53 -4.82
C THR A 173 17.49 15.37 -5.41
N GLU A 174 16.76 14.32 -5.01
CA GLU A 174 15.38 14.05 -5.46
C GLU A 174 14.43 15.16 -4.98
N VAL A 175 14.56 15.61 -3.73
CA VAL A 175 13.78 16.73 -3.19
C VAL A 175 14.06 18.04 -3.92
N LYS A 176 15.32 18.31 -4.31
CA LYS A 176 15.65 19.49 -5.13
C LYS A 176 15.00 19.42 -6.50
N ALA A 177 15.12 18.27 -7.19
CA ALA A 177 14.49 18.07 -8.50
C ALA A 177 12.96 18.21 -8.43
N ALA A 178 12.32 17.59 -7.44
CA ALA A 178 10.87 17.69 -7.24
C ALA A 178 10.43 19.14 -6.97
N LYS A 179 11.20 19.92 -6.20
CA LYS A 179 10.90 21.35 -5.98
C LYS A 179 10.97 22.15 -7.27
N GLU A 180 11.97 21.90 -8.11
CA GLU A 180 12.11 22.57 -9.41
C GLU A 180 10.93 22.23 -10.34
N GLU A 181 10.49 20.97 -10.36
CA GLU A 181 9.31 20.55 -11.13
C GLU A 181 8.03 21.23 -10.64
N ILE A 182 7.81 21.28 -9.33
CA ILE A 182 6.65 21.95 -8.73
C ILE A 182 6.64 23.44 -9.07
N ILE A 183 7.79 24.12 -9.02
CA ILE A 183 7.88 25.55 -9.38
C ILE A 183 7.48 25.76 -10.84
N LYS A 184 7.98 24.92 -11.75
CA LYS A 184 7.62 24.99 -13.18
C LYS A 184 6.13 24.78 -13.40
N GLU A 185 5.54 23.79 -12.72
CA GLU A 185 4.09 23.54 -12.82
C GLU A 185 3.28 24.73 -12.31
N ILE A 186 3.67 25.33 -11.18
CA ILE A 186 3.03 26.54 -10.64
C ILE A 186 3.13 27.70 -11.64
N GLU A 187 4.31 27.93 -12.23
CA GLU A 187 4.51 28.98 -13.23
C GLU A 187 3.62 28.78 -14.47
N GLU A 188 3.56 27.55 -15.00
CA GLU A 188 2.69 27.23 -16.12
C GLU A 188 1.21 27.42 -15.79
N GLU A 189 0.76 27.01 -14.60
CA GLU A 189 -0.61 27.23 -14.18
C GLU A 189 -0.94 28.71 -14.03
N LEU A 190 -0.03 29.52 -13.48
CA LEU A 190 -0.21 30.96 -13.35
C LEU A 190 -0.36 31.61 -14.71
N VAL A 191 0.50 31.27 -15.68
CA VAL A 191 0.40 31.78 -17.06
C VAL A 191 -0.94 31.38 -17.70
N LYS A 192 -1.37 30.12 -17.55
CA LYS A 192 -2.67 29.65 -18.06
C LYS A 192 -3.83 30.42 -17.41
N ARG A 193 -3.77 30.66 -16.09
CA ARG A 193 -4.78 31.45 -15.37
C ARG A 193 -4.82 32.88 -15.87
N GLU A 194 -3.68 33.55 -16.02
CA GLU A 194 -3.59 34.92 -16.54
C GLU A 194 -4.16 35.03 -17.95
N GLN A 195 -3.80 34.12 -18.86
CA GLN A 195 -4.35 34.10 -20.21
C GLN A 195 -5.86 33.88 -20.23
N ASN A 196 -6.37 32.98 -19.37
CA ASN A 196 -7.81 32.76 -19.24
C ASN A 196 -8.51 34.02 -18.71
N VAL A 197 -7.98 34.66 -17.67
CA VAL A 197 -8.52 35.93 -17.15
C VAL A 197 -8.56 36.98 -18.24
N GLN A 198 -7.48 37.19 -19.00
CA GLN A 198 -7.43 38.16 -20.10
C GLN A 198 -8.49 37.89 -21.17
N LYS A 199 -8.65 36.61 -21.59
CA LYS A 199 -9.69 36.22 -22.55
C LYS A 199 -11.09 36.49 -22.03
N ARG A 200 -11.39 36.10 -20.79
CA ARG A 200 -12.69 36.33 -20.16
C ARG A 200 -12.98 37.82 -19.98
N THR A 201 -11.98 38.61 -19.59
CA THR A 201 -12.15 40.07 -19.50
C THR A 201 -12.46 40.69 -20.86
N ALA A 202 -11.81 40.23 -21.94
CA ALA A 202 -12.11 40.70 -23.29
C ALA A 202 -13.52 40.31 -23.72
N GLU A 203 -13.94 39.07 -23.49
CA GLU A 203 -15.32 38.61 -23.77
C GLU A 203 -16.37 39.47 -23.05
N VAL A 204 -16.14 39.79 -21.77
CA VAL A 204 -17.05 40.63 -20.97
C VAL A 204 -17.08 42.07 -21.52
N LEU A 205 -15.93 42.65 -21.88
CA LEU A 205 -15.88 43.99 -22.47
C LEU A 205 -16.66 44.04 -23.79
N ASP A 206 -16.44 43.07 -24.68
CA ASP A 206 -17.18 42.98 -25.93
C ASP A 206 -18.70 42.83 -25.68
N MET A 207 -19.10 42.07 -24.66
CA MET A 207 -20.51 41.92 -24.28
C MET A 207 -21.11 43.24 -23.78
N VAL A 208 -20.36 44.01 -22.97
CA VAL A 208 -20.77 45.34 -22.50
C VAL A 208 -20.91 46.33 -23.65
N GLU A 209 -20.05 46.23 -24.68
CA GLU A 209 -20.20 47.02 -25.90
C GLU A 209 -21.45 46.62 -26.70
N ARG A 210 -21.68 45.32 -26.88
CA ARG A 210 -22.88 44.81 -27.57
C ARG A 210 -24.16 45.14 -26.82
N SER A 211 -24.14 45.18 -25.49
CA SER A 211 -25.34 45.46 -24.69
C SER A 211 -25.88 46.87 -24.89
N LYS A 212 -25.05 47.82 -25.33
CA LYS A 212 -25.50 49.18 -25.69
C LYS A 212 -26.47 49.16 -26.88
N ASN A 213 -26.40 48.13 -27.72
CA ASN A 213 -27.26 47.97 -28.89
C ASN A 213 -28.54 47.16 -28.60
N PHE A 214 -28.78 46.76 -27.35
CA PHE A 214 -29.99 46.01 -26.98
C PHE A 214 -31.24 46.89 -27.00
N VAL A 215 -32.36 46.28 -27.37
CA VAL A 215 -33.66 46.95 -27.42
C VAL A 215 -34.25 47.00 -26.01
N THR A 216 -34.37 48.20 -25.45
CA THR A 216 -35.07 48.47 -24.20
C THR A 216 -36.53 48.89 -24.49
N ALA A 217 -37.38 48.90 -23.46
CA ALA A 217 -38.78 49.32 -23.61
C ALA A 217 -38.92 50.76 -24.15
N GLU A 218 -37.95 51.63 -23.84
CA GLU A 218 -37.91 53.03 -24.28
C GLU A 218 -37.52 53.15 -25.76
N ASN A 219 -36.57 52.34 -26.24
CA ASN A 219 -36.04 52.41 -27.62
C ASN A 219 -36.79 51.51 -28.62
N LEU A 220 -37.87 50.87 -28.20
CA LEU A 220 -38.55 49.81 -28.96
C LEU A 220 -39.16 50.33 -30.27
N ASP A 221 -39.93 51.42 -30.21
CA ASP A 221 -40.65 51.96 -31.37
C ASP A 221 -39.70 52.51 -32.43
N GLU A 222 -38.57 53.10 -32.01
CA GLU A 222 -37.54 53.62 -32.92
C GLU A 222 -36.83 52.49 -33.65
N LYS A 223 -36.41 51.44 -32.94
CA LYS A 223 -35.77 50.26 -33.54
C LYS A 223 -36.72 49.47 -34.44
N LEU A 224 -38.02 49.45 -34.12
CA LEU A 224 -39.01 48.79 -34.97
C LEU A 224 -39.14 49.50 -36.34
N LYS A 225 -39.16 50.84 -36.35
CA LYS A 225 -39.18 51.61 -37.60
C LYS A 225 -37.90 51.41 -38.41
N GLU A 226 -36.73 51.47 -37.77
CA GLU A 226 -35.43 51.24 -38.41
C GLU A 226 -35.36 49.86 -39.08
N ALA A 227 -35.83 48.81 -38.38
CA ALA A 227 -35.86 47.45 -38.92
C ALA A 227 -36.85 47.29 -40.09
N LEU A 228 -38.00 47.97 -40.04
CA LEU A 228 -38.96 47.96 -41.14
C LEU A 228 -38.41 48.71 -42.36
N GLU A 229 -37.65 49.78 -42.18
CA GLU A 229 -37.07 50.58 -43.25
C GLU A 229 -35.88 49.91 -43.93
N ASN A 230 -35.05 49.21 -43.15
CA ASN A 230 -33.82 48.57 -43.62
C ASN A 230 -33.92 47.03 -43.58
N PRO A 231 -34.53 46.37 -44.59
CA PRO A 231 -34.52 44.92 -44.68
C PRO A 231 -33.10 44.40 -44.95
N VAL A 232 -32.63 43.47 -44.11
CA VAL A 232 -31.32 42.82 -44.25
C VAL A 232 -31.51 41.39 -44.77
N VAL A 233 -30.78 41.05 -45.83
CA VAL A 233 -30.78 39.69 -46.42
C VAL A 233 -29.49 38.98 -46.03
N TYR A 234 -29.63 37.81 -45.43
CA TYR A 234 -28.50 36.93 -45.07
C TYR A 234 -28.23 35.84 -46.11
N ASP A 235 -28.99 35.82 -47.20
CA ASP A 235 -28.86 34.81 -48.25
C ASP A 235 -27.60 35.06 -49.09
N TYR A 236 -26.70 34.08 -49.08
CA TYR A 236 -25.52 34.05 -49.95
C TYR A 236 -25.32 32.64 -50.49
N ALA A 237 -24.85 32.54 -51.73
CA ALA A 237 -24.38 31.29 -52.32
C ALA A 237 -22.88 31.12 -52.07
N ILE A 238 -22.41 29.87 -52.02
CA ILE A 238 -20.98 29.54 -51.89
C ILE A 238 -20.56 28.76 -53.13
N ASP A 239 -19.50 29.23 -53.78
CA ASP A 239 -18.92 28.53 -54.92
C ASP A 239 -18.11 27.30 -54.48
N LEU A 240 -17.77 26.41 -55.41
CA LEU A 240 -16.87 25.28 -55.15
C LEU A 240 -15.46 25.72 -54.66
N GLN A 241 -15.08 26.98 -54.92
CA GLN A 241 -13.83 27.59 -54.43
C GLN A 241 -13.98 28.25 -53.04
N GLY A 242 -15.17 28.20 -52.44
CA GLY A 242 -15.45 28.78 -51.13
C GLY A 242 -15.74 30.28 -51.13
N HIS A 243 -15.86 30.91 -52.30
CA HIS A 243 -16.23 32.34 -52.39
C HIS A 243 -17.72 32.54 -52.14
N LYS A 244 -18.06 33.58 -51.38
CA LYS A 244 -19.45 33.94 -51.05
C LYS A 244 -19.99 34.96 -52.05
N ILE A 245 -21.12 34.64 -52.69
CA ILE A 245 -21.85 35.53 -53.59
C ILE A 245 -23.11 36.00 -52.86
N TYR A 246 -23.21 37.31 -52.60
CA TYR A 246 -24.33 37.90 -51.86
C TYR A 246 -25.44 38.39 -52.79
N SER A 247 -26.68 38.25 -52.35
CA SER A 247 -27.83 38.85 -53.04
C SER A 247 -27.89 40.37 -52.79
N PRO A 248 -28.32 41.18 -53.77
CA PRO A 248 -28.46 42.62 -53.57
C PRO A 248 -29.53 42.94 -52.52
N LYS A 249 -29.39 44.08 -51.83
CA LYS A 249 -30.37 44.52 -50.83
C LYS A 249 -31.75 44.73 -51.48
N PRO A 250 -32.83 44.20 -50.90
CA PRO A 250 -34.17 44.34 -51.45
C PRO A 250 -34.67 45.77 -51.23
N ASN A 251 -35.21 46.39 -52.28
CA ASN A 251 -35.83 47.71 -52.19
C ASN A 251 -37.24 47.59 -51.59
N LYS A 252 -37.50 48.28 -50.48
CA LYS A 252 -38.79 48.25 -49.76
C LYS A 252 -39.94 48.81 -50.60
N TYR A 253 -39.67 49.88 -51.34
CA TYR A 253 -40.63 50.47 -52.26
C TYR A 253 -40.14 50.23 -53.69
N LEU A 254 -41.04 49.71 -54.55
CA LEU A 254 -40.81 49.69 -55.99
C LEU A 254 -41.06 51.13 -56.48
N GLU A 255 -39.99 51.87 -56.77
CA GLU A 255 -40.14 53.18 -57.41
C GLU A 255 -40.67 52.99 -58.84
N GLY A 256 -41.84 53.56 -59.13
CA GLY A 256 -42.48 53.52 -60.43
C GLY A 256 -43.96 53.11 -60.40
N THR A 257 -44.62 53.15 -61.56
CA THR A 257 -46.01 52.68 -61.69
C THR A 257 -46.03 51.16 -61.49
N PRO A 258 -46.82 50.60 -60.55
CA PRO A 258 -46.86 49.17 -60.32
C PRO A 258 -47.14 48.44 -61.64
N THR A 259 -46.31 47.44 -61.96
CA THR A 259 -46.48 46.65 -63.18
C THR A 259 -47.84 45.98 -63.11
N ARG A 260 -48.76 46.41 -63.99
CA ARG A 260 -50.12 45.84 -64.08
C ARG A 260 -49.98 44.33 -64.26
N GLN A 261 -50.43 43.55 -63.27
CA GLN A 261 -50.51 42.09 -63.37
C GLN A 261 -51.42 41.74 -64.55
N ARG A 262 -50.83 41.45 -65.72
CA ARG A 262 -51.56 40.95 -66.88
C ARG A 262 -51.77 39.44 -66.67
N GLY A 263 -53.00 38.98 -66.78
CA GLY A 263 -53.31 37.54 -66.77
C GLY A 263 -54.19 37.02 -65.62
N ARG A 264 -54.85 37.89 -64.84
CA ARG A 264 -55.97 37.40 -64.01
C ARG A 264 -57.12 36.99 -64.91
N GLN A 265 -57.67 35.80 -64.67
CA GLN A 265 -58.79 35.19 -65.42
C GLN A 265 -60.04 36.11 -65.55
N PHE A 266 -60.18 37.10 -64.67
CA PHE A 266 -61.26 38.09 -64.65
C PHE A 266 -61.18 39.17 -65.75
N ASP A 267 -60.07 39.30 -66.47
CA ASP A 267 -59.94 40.27 -67.58
C ASP A 267 -60.52 39.74 -68.91
N VAL A 268 -60.85 38.45 -69.00
CA VAL A 268 -61.42 37.81 -70.20
C VAL A 268 -62.92 38.10 -70.34
N THR A 269 -63.63 38.33 -69.23
CA THR A 269 -65.10 38.46 -69.21
C THR A 269 -65.64 39.80 -69.71
N PHE A 270 -64.78 40.80 -69.95
CA PHE A 270 -65.23 42.14 -70.39
C PHE A 270 -64.88 42.51 -71.84
N GLY A 271 -64.53 41.55 -72.71
CA GLY A 271 -64.52 41.77 -74.17
C GLY A 271 -63.63 42.90 -74.69
N ILE A 272 -62.63 43.35 -73.92
CA ILE A 272 -61.70 44.40 -74.35
C ILE A 272 -60.62 43.75 -75.21
N GLN A 273 -60.71 43.95 -76.53
CA GLN A 273 -59.75 43.43 -77.50
C GLN A 273 -58.32 43.97 -77.23
N LYS A 274 -57.33 43.07 -77.32
CA LYS A 274 -55.90 43.40 -77.22
C LYS A 274 -55.50 44.31 -78.39
N LYS A 275 -54.92 45.46 -78.09
CA LYS A 275 -54.20 46.28 -79.08
C LYS A 275 -52.79 45.70 -79.23
N GLU A 276 -52.46 45.19 -80.42
CA GLU A 276 -51.11 44.71 -80.73
C GLU A 276 -50.09 45.87 -80.73
N PRO A 277 -48.85 45.65 -80.25
CA PRO A 277 -47.83 46.67 -80.25
C PRO A 277 -47.30 46.94 -81.67
N ARG A 278 -47.26 48.22 -82.04
CA ARG A 278 -46.51 48.71 -83.21
C ARG A 278 -45.00 48.58 -82.95
N GLY A 279 -44.27 48.22 -83.99
CA GLY A 279 -42.90 47.76 -83.94
C GLY A 279 -41.82 48.79 -83.63
N GLN A 280 -40.65 48.20 -83.34
CA GLN A 280 -39.26 48.57 -83.64
C GLN A 280 -38.83 50.05 -83.55
N LEU A 281 -37.74 50.31 -82.82
CA LEU A 281 -36.41 50.65 -83.41
C LEU A 281 -35.48 51.24 -82.34
N ALA A 282 -34.21 50.81 -82.43
CA ALA A 282 -32.99 51.33 -81.80
C ALA A 282 -32.81 51.14 -80.28
#